data_AF-A0A6G8NZE2-F1
#
_entry.id   AF-A0A6G8NZE2-F1
#
_cell.length_a   1.000
_cell.length_b   1.000
_cell.length_c   1.000
_cell.angle_alpha   90.00
_cell.angle_beta   90.00
_cell.angle_gamma   90.00
#
_symmetry.space_group_name_H-M   'P 1'
#
loop_
_entity.id
_entity.type
_entity.pdbx_description
1 polymer ?
#
loop_
_entity_poly.entity_id
_entity_poly.type
_entity_poly.pdbx_seq_one_letter_code
_entity_poly.pdbx_strand_id
1 'polypeptide(L)' 'MKISYPYQIELINASKIGIEHIDMTIEKLKAECPEMFHTDSTLEERIFHHKPTTETPCRGFVADGDS' A
#
# COMPACT_ATOMS: atom_id res chain seq x y z
N MET A 1 -2.13 -10.58 0.87
CA MET A 1 -1.18 -10.60 -0.26
C MET A 1 0.23 -10.36 0.26
N LYS A 2 1.23 -11.02 -0.31
CA LYS A 2 2.65 -10.78 -0.01
C LYS A 2 3.33 -10.42 -1.32
N ILE A 3 3.83 -9.20 -1.41
CA ILE A 3 4.60 -8.74 -2.57
C ILE A 3 5.82 -9.65 -2.77
N SER A 4 6.11 -10.02 -4.01
CA SER A 4 7.22 -10.93 -4.32
C SER A 4 8.58 -10.27 -4.02
N TYR A 5 9.61 -11.07 -3.75
CA TYR A 5 10.93 -10.55 -3.35
C TYR A 5 11.55 -9.59 -4.38
N PRO A 6 11.50 -9.84 -5.70
CA PRO A 6 11.97 -8.87 -6.70
C PRO A 6 11.33 -7.48 -6.56
N TYR A 7 10.02 -7.39 -6.38
CA TYR A 7 9.32 -6.11 -6.28
C TYR A 7 9.58 -5.41 -4.95
N GLN A 8 9.86 -6.15 -3.88
CA GLN A 8 10.36 -5.57 -2.63
C GLN A 8 11.69 -4.86 -2.84
N ILE A 9 12.62 -5.47 -3.60
CA ILE A 9 13.91 -4.88 -3.90
C ILE A 9 13.76 -3.62 -4.75
N GLU A 10 12.84 -3.60 -5.73
CA GLU A 10 12.55 -2.40 -6.52
C GLU A 10 12.09 -1.24 -5.62
N LEU A 11 11.13 -1.48 -4.72
CA LEU A 11 10.64 -0.46 -3.79
C LEU A 11 11.72 0.00 -2.79
N ILE A 12 12.55 -0.91 -2.28
CA ILE A 12 13.68 -0.58 -1.40
C ILE A 12 14.73 0.27 -2.12
N ASN A 13 14.94 0.05 -3.43
CA ASN A 13 15.87 0.86 -4.20
C ASN A 13 15.27 2.23 -4.52
N ALA A 14 13.98 2.30 -4.87
CA ALA A 14 13.28 3.56 -5.07
C ALA A 14 13.29 4.43 -3.81
N SER A 15 13.12 3.82 -2.62
CA SER A 15 13.12 4.55 -1.35
C SER A 15 14.45 5.20 -0.99
N LYS A 16 15.57 4.76 -1.58
CA LYS A 16 16.88 5.40 -1.42
C LYS A 16 17.00 6.71 -2.20
N ILE A 17 16.13 6.93 -3.19
CA ILE A 17 16.17 8.11 -4.06
C ILE A 17 15.19 9.17 -3.55
N GLY A 18 13.94 8.78 -3.27
CA GLY A 18 12.94 9.70 -2.73
C GLY A 18 11.51 9.22 -2.94
N ILE A 19 10.57 9.95 -2.34
CA ILE A 19 9.14 9.58 -2.37
C ILE A 19 8.57 9.53 -3.79
N GLU A 20 8.96 10.47 -4.66
CA GLU A 20 8.53 10.50 -6.06
C GLU A 20 8.89 9.21 -6.82
N HIS A 21 10.07 8.65 -6.54
CA HIS A 21 10.50 7.41 -7.17
C HIS A 21 9.73 6.20 -6.62
N ILE A 22 9.40 6.21 -5.32
CA ILE A 22 8.52 5.18 -4.73
C ILE A 22 7.17 5.20 -5.45
N ASP A 23 6.57 6.39 -5.61
CA ASP A 23 5.26 6.54 -6.26
C ASP A 23 5.31 6.07 -7.71
N MET A 24 6.34 6.45 -8.47
CA MET A 24 6.55 5.96 -9.84
C MET A 24 6.69 4.43 -9.91
N THR A 25 7.45 3.84 -8.98
CA THR A 25 7.59 2.38 -8.90
C THR A 25 6.27 1.70 -8.54
N ILE A 26 5.48 2.26 -7.62
CA ILE A 26 4.16 1.73 -7.26
C ILE A 26 3.23 1.74 -8.48
N GLU A 27 3.16 2.85 -9.22
CA GLU A 27 2.30 2.95 -10.41
C GLU A 27 2.73 1.98 -11.51
N LYS A 28 4.05 1.80 -11.74
CA LYS A 28 4.57 0.76 -12.63
C LYS A 28 4.10 -0.63 -12.19
N LEU A 29 4.25 -0.98 -10.91
CA LEU A 29 3.88 -2.30 -10.39
C LEU A 29 2.37 -2.55 -10.45
N LYS A 30 1.53 -1.53 -10.23
CA LYS A 30 0.08 -1.64 -10.41
C LYS A 30 -0.29 -1.96 -11.85
N ALA A 31 0.42 -1.38 -12.82
CA ALA A 31 0.18 -1.65 -14.24
C ALA A 31 0.66 -3.05 -14.66
N GLU A 32 1.81 -3.50 -14.15
CA GLU A 32 2.41 -4.79 -14.52
C GLU A 32 1.77 -5.98 -13.79
N CYS A 33 1.37 -5.81 -12.52
CA CYS A 33 0.92 -6.88 -11.64
C CYS A 33 -0.19 -6.40 -10.70
N PRO A 34 -1.38 -6.02 -11.24
CA PRO A 34 -2.47 -5.46 -10.45
C PRO A 34 -2.97 -6.40 -9.34
N GLU A 35 -2.84 -7.71 -9.51
CA GLU A 35 -3.25 -8.73 -8.55
C GLU A 35 -2.44 -8.73 -7.25
N MET A 36 -1.33 -8.00 -7.18
CA MET A 36 -0.56 -7.83 -5.95
C MET A 36 -1.07 -6.68 -5.06
N PHE A 37 -2.01 -5.88 -5.56
CA PHE A 37 -2.56 -4.73 -4.87
C PHE A 37 -3.97 -5.01 -4.37
N HIS A 38 -4.37 -4.25 -3.34
CA HIS A 38 -5.73 -4.30 -2.86
C HIS A 38 -6.70 -3.66 -3.87
N THR A 39 -7.83 -4.31 -4.08
CA THR A 39 -9.03 -3.70 -4.68
C THR A 39 -9.90 -3.09 -3.59
N ASP A 40 -10.81 -2.19 -3.95
CA ASP A 40 -11.79 -1.60 -3.02
C ASP A 40 -12.51 -2.65 -2.18
N SER A 41 -12.95 -3.74 -2.80
CA SER A 41 -13.59 -4.86 -2.09
C SER A 41 -12.70 -5.51 -1.03
N THR A 42 -11.39 -5.65 -1.30
CA THR A 42 -10.45 -6.19 -0.30
C THR A 42 -10.03 -5.16 0.72
N LEU A 43 -10.15 -3.86 0.41
CA LEU A 43 -9.87 -2.78 1.34
C LEU A 43 -10.97 -2.67 2.39
N GLU A 44 -12.25 -2.92 2.05
CA GLU A 44 -13.38 -2.94 3.00
C GLU A 44 -13.17 -3.88 4.19
N GLU A 45 -12.35 -4.91 4.05
CA GLU A 45 -12.05 -5.88 5.12
C GLU A 45 -10.83 -5.47 5.98
N ARG A 46 -10.06 -4.48 5.54
CA ARG A 46 -8.80 -4.08 6.17
C ARG A 46 -9.00 -3.14 7.36
N ILE A 47 -8.23 -3.41 8.41
CA ILE A 47 -7.99 -2.49 9.52
C ILE A 47 -6.62 -1.85 9.31
N PHE A 48 -6.58 -0.53 9.26
CA PHE A 48 -5.35 0.23 9.07
C PHE A 48 -4.74 0.66 10.41
N HIS A 49 -3.43 0.78 10.49
CA HIS A 49 -2.76 1.34 11.68
C HIS A 49 -2.79 2.86 11.72
N HIS A 50 -3.04 3.50 10.59
CA HIS A 50 -3.23 4.94 10.49
C HIS A 50 -4.60 5.21 9.87
N LYS A 51 -5.18 6.35 10.20
CA LYS A 51 -6.44 6.78 9.60
C LYS A 51 -6.25 6.96 8.08
N PRO A 52 -6.93 6.15 7.24
CA PRO A 52 -6.87 6.33 5.80
C PRO A 52 -7.67 7.58 5.40
N THR A 53 -7.56 8.00 4.14
CA THR A 53 -8.37 9.11 3.62
C THR A 53 -9.86 8.77 3.68
N THR A 54 -10.71 9.79 3.74
CA THR A 54 -12.17 9.61 3.86
C THR A 54 -12.80 8.82 2.71
N GLU A 55 -12.15 8.79 1.56
CA GLU A 55 -12.62 8.09 0.35
C GLU A 55 -12.15 6.63 0.30
N THR A 56 -11.20 6.24 1.15
CA THR A 56 -10.67 4.87 1.14
C THR A 56 -11.63 3.91 1.86
N PRO A 57 -12.23 2.92 1.16
CA PRO A 57 -13.05 1.91 1.81
C PRO A 57 -12.20 1.13 2.82
N CYS A 58 -12.69 0.98 4.05
CA CYS A 58 -11.98 0.23 5.09
C CYS A 58 -12.93 -0.31 6.16
N ARG A 59 -12.51 -1.38 6.85
CA ARG A 59 -13.21 -1.88 8.03
C ARG A 59 -13.06 -0.95 9.23
N GLY A 60 -11.92 -0.25 9.28
CA GLY A 60 -11.59 0.71 10.31
C GLY A 60 -10.11 1.00 10.37
N PHE A 61 -9.71 1.75 11.39
CA PHE A 61 -8.31 2.02 11.69
C PHE A 61 -8.12 2.04 13.21
N VAL A 62 -6.91 1.70 13.66
CA VAL A 62 -6.54 1.81 15.07
C VAL A 62 -6.52 3.29 15.44
N ALA A 63 -7.33 3.69 16.42
CA ALA A 63 -7.24 5.01 17.02
C ALA A 63 -6.11 4.99 18.06
N ASP A 64 -5.25 6.02 18.09
CA ASP A 64 -4.12 6.15 19.01
C ASP A 64 -4.53 6.38 20.49
N GLY A 65 -5.57 5.69 20.97
CA GLY A 65 -6.19 5.90 22.29
C GLY A 65 -6.06 4.73 23.28
N ASP A 66 -5.55 3.56 22.88
CA ASP A 66 -5.38 2.40 23.77
C ASP A 66 -3.88 2.07 23.94
N SER A 67 -3.17 2.90 24.70
CA SER A 67 -1.88 2.59 25.33
C SER A 67 -1.95 2.84 26.84
#